data_AF-A0A537JFK5-F1
#
_entry.id   AF-A0A537JFK5-F1
#
_cell.length_a   1.000
_cell.length_b   1.000
_cell.length_c   1.000
_cell.angle_alpha   90.00
_cell.angle_beta   90.00
_cell.angle_gamma   90.00
#
_symmetry.space_group_name_H-M   'P 1'
#
loop_
_entity.id
_entity.type
_entity.pdbx_description
1 polymer ?
#
loop_
_entity_poly.entity_id
_entity_poly.type
_entity_poly.pdbx_seq_one_letter_code
_entity_poly.pdbx_strand_id
1 'polypeptide(L)'
;MAPRVNGRRVISVTLRDYDFMTARNSNLGAWTAFARRLDPEKFVPVFVLDTARTLDPLPANLEGFEVFREPSWNVGLRMALYELSYLNLGVNNGPLFLAAMNERARLLIFKIITSTVPQTTEEFMRQEGFQIGAQLPFATPFQRLVWEDDTLEVIEREFKAMVARIEGTVDTGLLTSGAARSV
;
A
#
# COMPACT_ATOMS: atom_id res chain seq x y z
N MET A 1 -7.37 0.00 19.89
CA MET A 1 -5.94 0.33 19.67
C MET A 1 -5.40 -0.72 18.70
N ALA A 2 -4.69 -0.34 17.63
CA ALA A 2 -4.13 -1.31 16.70
C ALA A 2 -3.10 -2.21 17.43
N PRO A 3 -3.03 -3.52 17.12
CA PRO A 3 -2.03 -4.41 17.71
C PRO A 3 -0.60 -3.91 17.53
N ARG A 4 0.26 -4.29 18.47
CA ARG A 4 1.66 -3.90 18.50
C ARG A 4 2.54 -5.14 18.66
N VAL A 5 3.69 -5.15 18.00
CA VAL A 5 4.74 -6.16 18.19
C VAL A 5 5.83 -5.52 19.03
N ASN A 6 6.00 -5.98 20.26
CA ASN A 6 6.95 -5.40 21.23
C ASN A 6 6.78 -3.88 21.38
N GLY A 7 5.53 -3.40 21.48
CA GLY A 7 5.22 -1.97 21.59
C GLY A 7 5.25 -1.19 20.26
N ARG A 8 5.73 -1.77 19.16
CA ARG A 8 5.86 -1.13 17.85
C ARG A 8 4.65 -1.39 16.96
N ARG A 9 4.33 -0.43 16.10
CA ARG A 9 3.20 -0.49 15.17
C ARG A 9 3.59 -1.18 13.87
N VAL A 10 2.76 -2.11 13.40
CA VAL A 10 3.04 -2.87 12.18
C VAL A 10 2.81 -2.01 10.93
N ILE A 11 3.82 -1.93 10.07
CA ILE A 11 3.72 -1.41 8.71
C ILE A 11 3.79 -2.61 7.77
N SER A 12 2.67 -3.02 7.18
CA SER A 12 2.71 -4.10 6.20
C SER A 12 3.16 -3.56 4.85
N VAL A 13 4.05 -4.28 4.17
CA VAL A 13 4.53 -3.93 2.83
C VAL A 13 4.27 -5.13 1.93
N THR A 14 3.25 -5.02 1.07
CA THR A 14 2.96 -6.06 0.07
C THR A 14 3.71 -5.79 -1.20
N LEU A 15 4.62 -6.70 -1.53
CA LEU A 15 5.43 -6.62 -2.74
C LEU A 15 4.69 -7.24 -3.92
N ARG A 16 4.90 -6.66 -5.10
CA ARG A 16 4.63 -7.29 -6.38
C ARG A 16 5.96 -7.66 -7.03
N ASP A 17 6.11 -8.93 -7.37
CA ASP A 17 7.28 -9.48 -8.07
C ASP A 17 6.81 -10.64 -8.94
N TYR A 18 6.52 -10.32 -10.20
CA TYR A 18 6.02 -11.25 -11.19
C TYR A 18 6.88 -11.16 -12.46
N ASP A 19 7.14 -12.30 -13.10
CA ASP A 19 7.98 -12.39 -14.30
C ASP A 19 7.29 -11.78 -15.54
N PHE A 20 5.97 -11.64 -15.51
CA PHE A 20 5.20 -10.99 -16.57
C PHE A 20 4.84 -9.54 -16.20
N MET A 21 4.93 -8.64 -17.18
CA MET A 21 4.64 -7.21 -16.99
C MET A 21 5.45 -6.63 -15.82
N THR A 22 6.76 -6.86 -15.85
CA THR A 22 7.71 -6.50 -14.78
C THR A 22 7.73 -5.00 -14.44
N ALA A 23 7.31 -4.13 -15.37
CA ALA A 23 7.16 -2.70 -15.13
C ALA A 23 6.22 -2.36 -13.95
N ARG A 24 5.29 -3.27 -13.61
CA ARG A 24 4.39 -3.14 -12.45
C ARG A 24 5.03 -3.58 -11.14
N ASN A 25 6.17 -4.27 -11.17
CA ASN A 25 6.81 -4.76 -9.95
C ASN A 25 7.15 -3.61 -9.01
N SER A 26 7.17 -3.95 -7.73
CA SER A 26 7.63 -3.06 -6.68
C SER A 26 9.09 -2.68 -6.93
N ASN A 27 9.43 -1.40 -6.74
CA ASN A 27 10.81 -0.95 -6.65
C ASN A 27 11.40 -1.44 -5.32
N LEU A 28 11.88 -2.69 -5.35
CA LEU A 28 12.31 -3.40 -4.16
C LEU A 28 13.44 -2.66 -3.40
N GLY A 29 14.31 -1.95 -4.11
CA GLY A 29 15.33 -1.09 -3.52
C GLY A 29 14.74 0.07 -2.72
N ALA A 30 13.75 0.77 -3.26
CA ALA A 30 13.06 1.86 -2.58
C ALA A 30 12.30 1.38 -1.33
N TRP A 31 11.55 0.28 -1.43
CA TRP A 31 10.80 -0.28 -0.30
C TRP A 31 11.70 -0.71 0.85
N THR A 32 12.83 -1.35 0.55
CA THR A 32 13.78 -1.77 1.58
C THR A 32 14.56 -0.59 2.16
N ALA A 33 14.95 0.40 1.36
CA ALA A 33 15.56 1.63 1.85
C ALA A 33 14.61 2.40 2.78
N PHE A 34 13.33 2.53 2.42
CA PHE A 34 12.30 3.11 3.27
C PHE A 34 12.15 2.36 4.59
N ALA A 35 12.03 1.03 4.53
CA ALA A 35 11.85 0.20 5.73
C ALA A 35 13.02 0.32 6.72
N ARG A 36 14.26 0.50 6.23
CA ARG A 36 15.45 0.76 7.09
C ARG A 36 15.42 2.13 7.76
N ARG A 37 14.73 3.11 7.19
CA ARG A 37 14.63 4.48 7.69
C ARG A 37 13.46 4.70 8.65
N LEU A 38 12.58 3.71 8.81
CA LEU A 38 11.54 3.76 9.82
C LEU A 38 12.15 3.84 11.23
N ASP A 39 11.53 4.67 12.07
CA ASP A 39 11.87 4.76 13.49
C ASP A 39 11.65 3.39 14.17
N PRO A 40 12.72 2.68 14.56
CA PRO A 40 12.62 1.30 15.04
C PRO A 40 11.96 1.21 16.41
N GLU A 41 11.83 2.31 17.15
CA GLU A 41 11.11 2.37 18.43
C GLU A 41 9.59 2.48 18.22
N LYS A 42 9.15 2.92 17.03
CA LYS A 42 7.72 3.18 16.74
C LYS A 42 7.12 2.18 15.77
N PHE A 43 7.90 1.68 14.82
CA PHE A 43 7.40 0.91 13.69
C PHE A 43 8.16 -0.40 13.52
N VAL A 44 7.45 -1.40 13.01
CA VAL A 44 8.04 -2.65 12.54
C VAL A 44 7.55 -2.90 11.11
N PRO A 45 8.44 -2.86 10.10
CA PRO A 45 8.08 -3.26 8.75
C PRO A 45 7.92 -4.78 8.68
N VAL A 46 6.81 -5.24 8.09
CA VAL A 46 6.52 -6.66 7.83
C VAL A 46 6.24 -6.82 6.34
N PHE A 47 7.09 -7.55 5.64
CA PHE A 47 6.95 -7.78 4.21
C PHE A 47 6.05 -8.98 3.92
N VAL A 48 5.12 -8.79 2.99
CA VAL A 48 4.33 -9.87 2.37
C VAL A 48 4.80 -10.02 0.94
N LEU A 49 5.36 -11.18 0.61
CA LEU A 49 5.92 -11.44 -0.72
C LEU A 49 4.82 -11.61 -1.76
N ASP A 50 5.18 -11.43 -3.02
CA ASP A 50 4.34 -11.88 -4.13
C ASP A 50 4.06 -13.39 -4.00
N THR A 51 2.83 -13.80 -4.27
CA THR A 51 2.41 -15.22 -4.18
C THR A 51 3.31 -16.12 -5.01
N ALA A 52 3.75 -15.67 -6.20
CA ALA A 52 4.61 -16.44 -7.09
C ALA A 52 6.03 -16.65 -6.53
N ARG A 53 6.49 -15.76 -5.64
CA ARG A 53 7.84 -15.78 -5.05
C ARG A 53 7.87 -16.29 -3.61
N THR A 54 6.72 -16.65 -3.05
CA THR A 54 6.61 -16.92 -1.61
C THR A 54 7.32 -18.22 -1.20
N LEU A 55 7.67 -19.11 -2.13
CA LEU A 55 8.48 -20.31 -1.84
C LEU A 55 9.95 -20.16 -2.24
N ASP A 56 10.32 -19.05 -2.86
CA ASP A 56 11.69 -18.80 -3.29
C ASP A 56 12.59 -18.44 -2.08
N PRO A 57 13.91 -18.64 -2.22
CA PRO A 57 14.88 -18.09 -1.28
C PRO A 57 14.65 -16.60 -1.05
N LEU A 58 14.85 -16.15 0.19
CA LEU A 58 14.64 -14.75 0.51
C LEU A 58 15.64 -13.88 -0.26
N PRO A 59 15.20 -12.85 -0.98
CA PRO A 59 16.11 -11.89 -1.61
C PRO A 59 17.03 -11.24 -0.57
N ALA A 60 18.32 -11.10 -0.88
CA ALA A 60 19.33 -10.58 0.06
C ALA A 60 18.98 -9.20 0.63
N ASN A 61 18.30 -8.36 -0.17
CA ASN A 61 17.86 -7.04 0.25
C ASN A 61 16.72 -7.07 1.31
N LEU A 62 16.05 -8.22 1.47
CA LEU A 62 15.04 -8.45 2.52
C LEU A 62 15.61 -9.12 3.78
N GLU A 63 16.90 -9.48 3.79
CA GLU A 63 17.54 -10.02 4.99
C GLU A 63 17.47 -9.04 6.17
N GLY A 64 17.15 -9.56 7.34
CA GLY A 64 16.99 -8.79 8.58
C GLY A 64 15.61 -8.13 8.76
N PHE A 65 14.70 -8.27 7.80
CA PHE A 65 13.31 -7.85 7.96
C PHE A 65 12.40 -9.01 8.35
N GLU A 66 11.28 -8.67 9.00
CA GLU A 66 10.18 -9.60 9.23
C GLU A 66 9.47 -9.87 7.89
N VAL A 67 9.34 -11.15 7.53
CA VAL A 67 8.68 -11.59 6.31
C VAL A 67 7.57 -12.56 6.69
N PHE A 68 6.33 -12.20 6.36
CA PHE A 68 5.16 -13.02 6.65
C PHE A 68 4.62 -13.62 5.35
N ARG A 69 4.86 -14.92 5.15
CA ARG A 69 4.64 -15.63 3.88
C ARG A 69 3.22 -16.14 3.71
N GLU A 70 2.60 -16.57 4.81
CA GLU A 70 1.29 -17.21 4.84
C GLU A 70 0.14 -16.33 4.30
N PRO A 71 0.14 -14.99 4.53
CA PRO A 71 -0.80 -14.09 3.87
C PRO A 71 -0.76 -14.13 2.34
N SER A 72 0.31 -14.64 1.73
CA SER A 72 0.44 -14.70 0.28
C SER A 72 -0.52 -15.68 -0.40
N TRP A 73 -0.98 -16.70 0.31
CA TRP A 73 -1.96 -17.68 -0.19
C TRP A 73 -3.20 -17.83 0.69
N ASN A 74 -3.22 -17.22 1.88
CA ASN A 74 -4.38 -17.23 2.76
C ASN A 74 -5.01 -15.83 2.83
N VAL A 75 -6.11 -15.66 2.09
CA VAL A 75 -6.84 -14.39 1.99
C VAL A 75 -7.38 -13.92 3.34
N GLY A 76 -7.85 -14.84 4.19
CA GLY A 76 -8.36 -14.51 5.52
C GLY A 76 -7.26 -13.97 6.44
N LEU A 77 -6.09 -14.63 6.46
CA LEU A 77 -4.92 -14.15 7.20
C LEU A 77 -4.42 -12.81 6.65
N ARG A 78 -4.43 -12.63 5.32
CA ARG A 78 -4.05 -11.37 4.70
C ARG A 78 -4.96 -10.22 5.13
N MET A 79 -6.27 -10.42 5.12
CA MET A 79 -7.19 -9.38 5.56
C MET A 79 -7.07 -9.09 7.06
N ALA A 80 -6.87 -10.11 7.88
CA ALA A 80 -6.57 -9.92 9.31
C ALA A 80 -5.29 -9.09 9.50
N LEU A 81 -4.21 -9.39 8.77
CA LEU A 81 -2.99 -8.59 8.80
C LEU A 81 -3.27 -7.14 8.39
N TYR A 82 -4.05 -6.91 7.34
CA TYR A 82 -4.34 -5.56 6.88
C TYR A 82 -5.20 -4.73 7.85
N GLU A 83 -6.19 -5.34 8.50
CA GLU A 83 -7.00 -4.67 9.52
C GLU A 83 -6.18 -4.31 10.77
N LEU A 84 -5.26 -5.20 11.16
CA LEU A 84 -4.48 -5.04 12.38
C LEU A 84 -3.23 -4.17 12.18
N SER A 85 -2.75 -4.03 10.93
CA SER A 85 -1.62 -3.16 10.61
C SER A 85 -1.97 -1.69 10.86
N TYR A 86 -0.99 -0.94 11.36
CA TYR A 86 -1.17 0.50 11.52
C TYR A 86 -1.31 1.21 10.18
N LEU A 87 -0.58 0.74 9.17
CA LEU A 87 -0.69 1.17 7.78
C LEU A 87 -0.21 0.06 6.84
N ASN A 88 -0.91 -0.12 5.73
CA ASN A 88 -0.59 -1.07 4.68
C ASN A 88 -0.05 -0.34 3.45
N LEU A 89 1.07 -0.80 2.91
CA LEU A 89 1.76 -0.18 1.79
C LEU A 89 1.95 -1.20 0.66
N GLY A 90 1.88 -0.74 -0.57
CA GLY A 90 2.20 -1.56 -1.73
C GLY A 90 1.89 -0.84 -3.03
N VAL A 91 2.16 -1.52 -4.15
CA VAL A 91 1.82 -1.01 -5.48
C VAL A 91 0.44 -1.47 -5.93
N ASN A 92 -0.05 -0.95 -7.06
CA ASN A 92 -1.28 -1.39 -7.71
C ASN A 92 -1.27 -2.92 -7.99
N ASN A 93 -1.94 -3.68 -7.13
CA ASN A 93 -2.17 -5.10 -7.26
C ASN A 93 -3.51 -5.53 -6.62
N GLY A 94 -3.96 -6.75 -6.95
CA GLY A 94 -5.21 -7.30 -6.40
C GLY A 94 -5.27 -7.31 -4.87
N PRO A 95 -4.22 -7.76 -4.15
CA PRO A 95 -4.20 -7.74 -2.70
C PRO A 95 -4.45 -6.37 -2.05
N LEU A 96 -3.86 -5.28 -2.56
CA LEU A 96 -4.08 -3.95 -1.98
C LEU A 96 -5.47 -3.39 -2.33
N PHE A 97 -5.99 -3.70 -3.52
CA PHE A 97 -7.37 -3.34 -3.87
C PHE A 97 -8.40 -4.12 -3.06
N LEU A 98 -8.12 -5.38 -2.69
CA LEU A 98 -8.92 -6.11 -1.71
C LEU A 98 -8.94 -5.39 -0.36
N ALA A 99 -7.78 -4.89 0.10
CA ALA A 99 -7.67 -4.12 1.33
C ALA A 99 -8.48 -2.81 1.28
N ALA A 100 -8.55 -2.17 0.11
CA ALA A 100 -9.32 -0.94 -0.10
C ALA A 100 -10.84 -1.14 0.08
N MET A 101 -11.35 -2.35 -0.13
CA MET A 101 -12.76 -2.69 0.10
C MET A 101 -13.09 -2.88 1.59
N ASN A 102 -12.09 -2.75 2.48
CA ASN A 102 -12.28 -2.86 3.92
C ASN A 102 -12.03 -1.51 4.60
N GLU A 103 -13.10 -0.87 5.08
CA GLU A 103 -13.04 0.45 5.74
C GLU A 103 -12.14 0.51 6.99
N ARG A 104 -11.84 -0.65 7.60
CA ARG A 104 -10.96 -0.73 8.77
C ARG A 104 -9.48 -0.71 8.39
N ALA A 105 -9.16 -1.08 7.15
CA ALA A 105 -7.79 -1.08 6.65
C ALA A 105 -7.36 0.35 6.27
N ARG A 106 -6.18 0.72 6.73
CA ARG A 106 -5.50 1.98 6.37
C ARG A 106 -4.44 1.65 5.34
N LEU A 107 -4.37 2.37 4.23
CA LEU A 107 -3.47 1.99 3.15
C LEU A 107 -3.00 3.12 2.24
N LEU A 108 -1.87 2.86 1.59
CA LEU A 108 -1.35 3.62 0.45
C LEU A 108 -1.08 2.64 -0.70
N ILE A 109 -1.70 2.88 -1.87
CA ILE A 109 -1.46 2.13 -3.11
C ILE A 109 -0.70 3.02 -4.08
N PHE A 110 0.54 2.67 -4.39
CA PHE A 110 1.42 3.42 -5.30
C PHE A 110 1.34 2.88 -6.72
N LYS A 111 1.92 3.61 -7.69
CA LYS A 111 2.10 3.14 -9.06
C LYS A 111 0.77 2.67 -9.68
N ILE A 112 -0.25 3.54 -9.63
CA ILE A 112 -1.57 3.22 -10.18
C ILE A 112 -1.49 3.06 -11.69
N ILE A 113 -0.73 3.94 -12.35
CA ILE A 113 -0.51 3.91 -13.79
C ILE A 113 0.85 3.28 -14.09
N THR A 114 0.88 2.40 -15.08
CA THR A 114 2.11 1.92 -15.73
C THR A 114 1.81 1.89 -17.22
N SER A 115 2.22 2.95 -17.93
CA SER A 115 1.85 3.21 -19.32
C SER A 115 2.29 2.12 -20.31
N THR A 116 3.32 1.35 -19.95
CA THR A 116 3.83 0.23 -20.75
C THR A 116 3.04 -1.06 -20.58
N VAL A 117 2.03 -1.08 -19.70
CA VAL A 117 1.21 -2.26 -19.42
C VAL A 117 -0.26 -1.95 -19.72
N PRO A 118 -0.90 -2.66 -20.66
CA PRO A 118 -2.26 -2.34 -21.15
C PRO A 118 -3.32 -2.19 -20.04
N GLN A 119 -3.24 -2.99 -18.98
CA GLN A 119 -4.20 -3.04 -17.87
C GLN A 119 -4.01 -1.92 -16.84
N THR A 120 -3.04 -1.03 -17.05
CA THR A 120 -2.71 0.05 -16.13
C THR A 120 -2.34 1.33 -16.88
N THR A 121 -2.75 1.47 -18.14
CA THR A 121 -2.64 2.75 -18.85
C THR A 121 -3.70 3.73 -18.35
N GLU A 122 -3.49 5.03 -18.53
CA GLU A 122 -4.52 6.02 -18.21
C GLU A 122 -5.83 5.76 -18.96
N GLU A 123 -5.75 5.37 -20.23
CA GLU A 123 -6.92 5.06 -21.06
C GLU A 123 -7.73 3.92 -20.45
N PHE A 124 -7.06 2.81 -20.12
CA PHE A 124 -7.70 1.66 -19.50
C PHE A 124 -8.32 2.04 -18.15
N MET A 125 -7.58 2.76 -17.29
CA MET A 125 -8.10 3.19 -16.00
C MET A 125 -9.35 4.08 -16.14
N ARG A 126 -9.40 4.96 -17.15
CA ARG A 126 -10.60 5.76 -17.46
C ARG A 126 -11.77 4.90 -17.95
N GLN A 127 -11.50 3.88 -18.78
CA GLN A 127 -12.52 2.91 -19.21
C GLN A 127 -13.13 2.14 -18.04
N GLU A 128 -12.32 1.80 -17.04
CA GLU A 128 -12.74 1.16 -15.78
C GLU A 128 -13.41 2.15 -14.79
N GLY A 129 -13.64 3.40 -15.20
CA GLY A 129 -14.36 4.40 -14.40
C GLY A 129 -13.50 5.17 -13.39
N PHE A 130 -12.16 5.04 -13.44
CA PHE A 130 -11.30 5.86 -12.60
C PHE A 130 -11.14 7.27 -13.17
N GLN A 131 -11.26 8.26 -12.28
CA GLN A 131 -10.78 9.60 -12.56
C GLN A 131 -9.31 9.70 -12.17
N ILE A 132 -8.44 10.00 -13.14
CA ILE A 132 -6.99 10.13 -12.91
C ILE A 132 -6.72 11.25 -11.88
N GLY A 133 -5.88 10.93 -10.89
CA GLY A 133 -5.58 11.82 -9.76
C GLY A 133 -6.61 11.77 -8.62
N ALA A 134 -7.78 11.18 -8.82
CA ALA A 134 -8.81 11.08 -7.79
C ALA A 134 -8.56 9.91 -6.81
N GLN A 135 -9.36 9.88 -5.74
CA GLN A 135 -9.41 8.77 -4.79
C GLN A 135 -10.60 7.85 -5.12
N LEU A 136 -10.62 6.65 -4.55
CA LEU A 136 -11.78 5.77 -4.69
C LEU A 136 -13.02 6.43 -4.07
N PRO A 137 -14.21 6.36 -4.70
CA PRO A 137 -15.41 7.04 -4.19
C PRO A 137 -15.83 6.60 -2.78
N PHE A 138 -15.47 5.39 -2.38
CA PHE A 138 -15.74 4.79 -1.07
C PHE A 138 -14.52 4.81 -0.14
N ALA A 139 -13.41 5.43 -0.53
CA ALA A 139 -12.20 5.48 0.30
C ALA A 139 -12.47 6.22 1.61
N THR A 140 -12.01 5.63 2.71
CA THR A 140 -11.94 6.36 3.98
C THR A 140 -10.83 7.41 3.93
N PRO A 141 -10.79 8.37 4.88
CA PRO A 141 -9.68 9.32 4.99
C PRO A 141 -8.29 8.68 5.13
N PHE A 142 -8.21 7.39 5.44
CA PHE A 142 -6.97 6.65 5.65
C PHE A 142 -6.65 5.63 4.55
N GLN A 143 -7.38 5.69 3.43
CA GLN A 143 -7.12 4.88 2.23
C GLN A 143 -6.80 5.83 1.07
N ARG A 144 -5.65 5.64 0.43
CA ARG A 144 -5.21 6.55 -0.63
C ARG A 144 -4.54 5.84 -1.80
N LEU A 145 -4.94 6.26 -3.00
CA LEU A 145 -4.25 6.04 -4.26
C LEU A 145 -3.18 7.12 -4.42
N VAL A 146 -1.93 6.68 -4.63
CA VAL A 146 -0.77 7.49 -4.95
C VAL A 146 -0.45 7.27 -6.42
N TRP A 147 -0.74 8.28 -7.23
CA TRP A 147 -0.64 8.23 -8.70
C TRP A 147 0.78 8.35 -9.24
N GLU A 148 1.76 8.51 -8.36
CA GLU A 148 3.20 8.52 -8.67
C GLU A 148 3.80 7.11 -8.48
N ASP A 149 4.99 6.92 -9.07
CA ASP A 149 5.79 5.71 -8.89
C ASP A 149 6.25 5.51 -7.44
N ASP A 150 6.56 4.26 -7.09
CA ASP A 150 7.03 3.86 -5.77
C ASP A 150 8.53 4.15 -5.57
N THR A 151 8.95 5.39 -5.82
CA THR A 151 10.30 5.85 -5.47
C THR A 151 10.41 6.09 -3.96
N LEU A 152 11.64 6.10 -3.44
CA LEU A 152 11.89 6.28 -2.02
C LEU A 152 11.31 7.60 -1.49
N GLU A 153 11.49 8.67 -2.26
CA GLU A 153 11.03 10.02 -1.93
C GLU A 153 9.50 10.07 -1.84
N VAL A 154 8.81 9.44 -2.79
CA VAL A 154 7.34 9.39 -2.83
C VAL A 154 6.81 8.54 -1.67
N ILE A 155 7.41 7.37 -1.42
CA ILE A 155 7.02 6.49 -0.30
C ILE A 155 7.15 7.24 1.04
N GLU A 156 8.29 7.88 1.29
CA GLU A 156 8.54 8.62 2.55
C GLU A 156 7.57 9.79 2.73
N ARG A 157 7.32 10.56 1.65
CA ARG A 157 6.39 11.70 1.66
C ARG A 157 4.98 11.27 2.02
N GLU A 158 4.45 10.28 1.31
CA GLU A 158 3.07 9.82 1.50
C GLU A 158 2.90 9.08 2.83
N PHE A 159 3.90 8.31 3.26
CA PHE A 159 3.92 7.70 4.58
C PHE A 159 3.81 8.76 5.67
N LYS A 160 4.70 9.77 5.65
CA LYS A 160 4.68 10.84 6.66
C LYS A 160 3.36 11.59 6.69
N ALA A 161 2.79 11.91 5.52
CA ALA A 161 1.49 12.57 5.40
C ALA A 161 0.36 11.71 5.98
N MET A 162 0.35 10.40 5.71
CA MET A 162 -0.65 9.49 6.24
C MET A 162 -0.52 9.28 7.74
N VAL A 163 0.71 9.14 8.28
CA VAL A 163 0.96 9.10 9.72
C VAL A 163 0.42 10.36 10.40
N ALA A 164 0.76 11.53 9.88
CA ALA A 164 0.27 12.80 10.39
C ALA A 164 -1.27 12.87 10.41
N ARG A 165 -1.92 12.34 9.36
CA ARG A 165 -3.38 12.25 9.29
C ARG A 165 -3.97 11.27 10.30
N ILE A 166 -3.37 10.10 10.49
CA ILE A 166 -3.81 9.07 11.45
C ILE A 166 -3.67 9.58 12.89
N GLU A 167 -2.60 10.32 13.20
CA GLU A 167 -2.36 10.90 14.53
C GLU A 167 -3.14 12.21 14.77
N GLY A 168 -3.93 12.67 13.80
CA GLY A 168 -4.74 13.89 13.94
C GLY A 168 -3.93 15.19 13.92
N THR A 169 -2.72 15.18 13.36
CA THR A 169 -1.88 16.39 13.23
C THR A 169 -2.13 17.15 11.92
N VAL A 170 -3.15 16.75 11.14
CA VAL A 170 -3.64 17.42 9.92
C VAL A 170 -5.16 17.38 9.93
N ASP A 171 -5.80 18.53 9.70
CA ASP A 171 -7.27 18.67 9.69
C ASP A 171 -7.91 17.88 8.51
N THR A 172 -8.91 17.06 8.81
CA THR A 172 -9.53 16.13 7.86
C THR A 172 -10.61 16.75 6.97
N GLY A 173 -10.87 18.06 7.10
CA GLY A 173 -12.03 18.75 6.54
C GLY A 173 -12.11 18.98 5.02
N LEU A 174 -11.18 18.47 4.20
CA LEU A 174 -11.08 18.89 2.78
C LEU A 174 -11.44 17.85 1.70
N LEU A 175 -12.17 16.78 2.03
CA LEU A 175 -12.58 15.77 1.02
C LEU A 175 -14.10 15.64 0.78
N THR A 176 -14.95 16.50 1.37
CA THR A 176 -16.42 16.44 1.18
C THR A 176 -17.00 17.42 0.15
N SER A 177 -16.19 18.07 -0.70
CA SER A 177 -16.73 18.91 -1.79
C SER A 177 -16.58 18.22 -3.14
N GLY A 178 -17.59 17.45 -3.53
CA GLY A 178 -17.62 16.83 -4.86
C GLY A 178 -18.91 16.09 -5.24
N ALA A 179 -19.83 15.84 -4.31
CA ALA A 179 -21.15 15.34 -4.66
C ALA A 179 -22.10 16.51 -4.92
N ALA A 180 -22.10 17.02 -6.15
CA ALA A 180 -23.21 17.81 -6.66
C ALA A 180 -24.47 16.93 -6.63
N ARG A 181 -25.41 17.29 -5.76
CA ARG A 181 -26.80 16.82 -5.88
C ARG A 181 -27.39 17.47 -7.13
N SER A 182 -27.61 16.68 -8.17
CA SER A 182 -28.59 17.00 -9.20
C SER A 182 -29.84 16.14 -8.96
N VAL A 183 -30.97 16.85 -8.98
CA VAL A 183 -32.36 16.40 -8.91
C VAL A 183 -32.67 15.42 -10.04
#